data_AF-A0A556MNL9-F1
#
_entry.id   AF-A0A556MNL9-F1
#
_cell.length_a   1.000
_cell.length_b   1.000
_cell.length_c   1.000
_cell.angle_alpha   90.00
_cell.angle_beta   90.00
_cell.angle_gamma   90.00
#
_symmetry.space_group_name_H-M   'P 1'
#
loop_
_entity.id
_entity.type
_entity.pdbx_description
1 polymer ?
#
loop_
_entity_poly.entity_id
_entity_poly.type
_entity_poly.pdbx_seq_one_letter_code
_entity_poly.pdbx_strand_id
1 'polypeptide(L)'
;MNRLYYLIAFLLTVCACTYNQAQVSDLTREESSGAMPESDYDSTRLLSVLPQQIAAVKTYIKSKGGIYSNQKAILVDMKIPSKYFRLFVIDLKTNKIISKGLCAHGSGSEIAGTDSLQFSNIPNSYMTSLGLYKIGHSYQGSFGKSYKLAGLEKSNDKAAVRAIVLHRYSCVPDEEQHYPICNSLGCAMLSEKYFEELMPIIDREPKPMILKIYY
;
A
#
# COMPACT_ATOMS: atom_id res chain seq x y z
N MET A 1 -33.58 47.94 68.56
CA MET A 1 -32.93 47.98 69.87
C MET A 1 -32.65 46.56 70.34
N ASN A 2 -31.46 46.38 70.93
CA ASN A 2 -30.97 45.26 71.74
C ASN A 2 -30.38 44.00 71.06
N ARG A 3 -29.04 44.06 71.01
CA ARG A 3 -28.06 42.97 71.07
C ARG A 3 -28.34 42.01 72.24
N LEU A 4 -27.99 40.73 72.11
CA LEU A 4 -27.19 40.06 73.14
C LEU A 4 -26.47 38.80 72.62
N TYR A 5 -25.20 38.72 72.98
CA TYR A 5 -24.24 37.65 72.70
C TYR A 5 -24.38 36.51 73.71
N TYR A 6 -24.12 35.27 73.28
CA TYR A 6 -23.59 34.23 74.18
C TYR A 6 -22.45 33.46 73.49
N LEU A 7 -21.26 33.59 74.07
CA LEU A 7 -20.14 32.66 73.93
C LEU A 7 -20.53 31.31 74.54
N ILE A 8 -20.30 30.20 73.84
CA ILE A 8 -19.94 28.92 74.46
C ILE A 8 -18.82 28.25 73.66
N ALA A 9 -17.86 27.76 74.44
CA ALA A 9 -16.54 27.28 74.10
C ALA A 9 -16.51 25.91 73.38
N PHE A 10 -15.51 25.78 72.50
CA PHE A 10 -14.57 24.66 72.36
C PHE A 10 -15.04 23.27 72.83
N LEU A 11 -15.28 22.38 71.87
CA LEU A 11 -14.92 20.97 72.04
C LEU A 11 -14.19 20.48 70.78
N LEU A 12 -12.88 20.35 70.93
CA LEU A 12 -11.98 19.64 70.03
C LEU A 12 -12.43 18.17 69.91
N THR A 13 -12.86 17.77 68.72
CA THR A 13 -12.82 16.36 68.31
C THR A 13 -12.02 16.27 67.02
N VAL A 14 -10.79 15.79 67.19
CA VAL A 14 -9.85 15.51 66.11
C VAL A 14 -10.35 14.25 65.41
N CYS A 15 -11.11 14.42 64.32
CA CYS A 15 -11.37 13.31 63.40
C CYS A 15 -10.14 13.18 62.50
N ALA A 16 -9.28 12.21 62.83
CA ALA A 16 -8.17 11.80 61.98
C ALA A 16 -8.74 11.06 60.75
N CYS A 17 -9.15 11.81 59.73
CA CYS A 17 -9.24 11.26 58.38
C CYS A 17 -7.82 11.17 57.83
N THR A 18 -7.25 9.97 57.87
CA THR A 18 -6.02 9.62 57.18
C THR A 18 -6.21 9.84 55.69
N TYR A 19 -5.70 10.97 55.20
CA TYR A 19 -5.59 11.28 53.79
C TYR A 19 -4.55 10.34 53.20
N ASN A 20 -4.99 9.25 52.58
CA ASN A 20 -4.12 8.42 51.77
C ASN A 20 -3.77 9.24 50.51
N GLN A 21 -2.53 9.75 50.48
CA GLN A 21 -1.94 10.35 49.30
C GLN A 21 -1.66 9.23 48.29
N ALA A 22 -2.71 8.82 47.57
CA ALA A 22 -2.54 8.06 46.35
C ALA A 22 -1.75 8.94 45.38
N GLN A 23 -0.50 8.56 45.18
CA GLN A 23 0.42 9.12 44.20
C GLN A 23 -0.31 9.28 42.87
N VAL A 24 -0.51 10.52 42.44
CA VAL A 24 -0.76 10.83 41.04
C VAL A 24 0.57 10.64 40.35
N SER A 25 0.91 9.38 40.06
CA SER A 25 1.96 9.04 39.13
C SER A 25 1.47 9.45 37.75
N ASP A 26 2.02 10.56 37.30
CA ASP A 26 2.20 10.95 35.91
C ASP A 26 2.08 9.76 34.95
N LEU A 27 0.88 9.57 34.38
CA LEU A 27 0.68 8.69 33.24
C LEU A 27 1.09 9.49 32.00
N THR A 28 2.40 9.74 31.89
CA THR A 28 3.03 9.83 30.59
C THR A 28 2.81 8.48 29.92
N ARG A 29 1.72 8.40 29.16
CA ARG A 29 1.50 7.32 28.21
C ARG A 29 2.63 7.46 27.21
N GLU A 30 3.69 6.68 27.41
CA GLU A 30 4.69 6.41 26.39
C GLU A 30 3.91 5.98 25.14
N GLU A 31 3.81 6.88 24.17
CA GLU A 31 3.71 6.46 22.78
C GLU A 31 5.01 5.72 22.51
N SER A 32 5.00 4.41 22.76
CA SER A 32 6.04 3.56 22.22
C SER A 32 5.94 3.71 20.72
N SER A 33 6.92 4.41 20.16
CA SER A 33 7.30 4.29 18.76
C SER A 33 7.77 2.85 18.57
N GLY A 34 6.83 1.90 18.59
CA GLY A 34 7.08 0.52 18.28
C GLY A 34 7.56 0.49 16.84
N ALA A 35 8.85 0.22 16.66
CA ALA A 35 9.39 -0.04 15.34
C ALA A 35 8.48 -1.05 14.65
N MET A 36 8.04 -0.72 13.42
CA MET A 36 7.31 -1.64 12.57
C MET A 36 8.06 -2.97 12.56
N PRO A 37 7.40 -4.11 12.87
CA PRO A 37 8.08 -5.40 12.82
C PRO A 37 8.61 -5.58 11.40
N GLU A 38 9.91 -5.83 11.28
CA GLU A 38 10.56 -6.15 10.02
C GLU A 38 9.79 -7.32 9.41
N SER A 39 9.08 -7.08 8.31
CA SER A 39 8.13 -8.04 7.80
C SER A 39 8.91 -9.24 7.23
N ASP A 40 8.92 -10.35 7.96
CA ASP A 40 9.42 -11.65 7.50
C ASP A 40 8.68 -12.14 6.23
N TYR A 41 7.52 -11.53 5.94
CA TYR A 41 6.78 -11.70 4.70
C TYR A 41 7.60 -11.34 3.45
N ASP A 42 8.44 -10.31 3.54
CA ASP A 42 9.14 -9.72 2.38
C ASP A 42 10.29 -10.62 1.94
N SER A 43 11.21 -10.96 2.84
CA SER A 43 12.50 -11.56 2.49
C SER A 43 12.39 -12.95 1.86
N THR A 44 11.67 -13.89 2.50
CA THR A 44 11.61 -15.28 2.01
C THR A 44 10.84 -15.40 0.71
N ARG A 45 9.73 -14.66 0.57
CA ARG A 45 8.92 -14.67 -0.64
C ARG A 45 9.63 -13.97 -1.79
N LEU A 46 10.27 -12.83 -1.55
CA LEU A 46 11.06 -12.16 -2.58
C LEU A 46 12.19 -13.06 -3.07
N LEU A 47 12.92 -13.73 -2.18
CA LEU A 47 14.02 -14.62 -2.57
C LEU A 47 13.56 -15.83 -3.42
N SER A 48 12.38 -16.39 -3.11
CA SER A 48 11.89 -17.60 -3.77
C SER A 48 11.04 -17.33 -5.03
N VAL A 49 10.19 -16.30 -5.01
CA VAL A 49 9.18 -16.05 -6.05
C VAL A 49 9.63 -15.00 -7.07
N LEU A 50 10.26 -13.91 -6.62
CA LEU A 50 10.62 -12.79 -7.51
C LEU A 50 11.50 -13.23 -8.69
N PRO A 51 12.56 -14.07 -8.53
CA PRO A 51 13.39 -14.50 -9.65
C PRO A 51 12.58 -15.21 -10.75
N GLN A 52 11.57 -16.00 -10.35
CA GLN A 52 10.70 -16.72 -11.29
C GLN A 52 9.83 -15.73 -12.08
N GLN A 53 9.31 -14.70 -11.41
CA GLN A 53 8.50 -13.67 -12.06
C GLN A 53 9.34 -12.81 -13.02
N ILE A 54 10.57 -12.45 -12.64
CA ILE A 54 11.52 -11.75 -13.51
C ILE A 54 11.83 -12.60 -14.76
N ALA A 55 12.11 -13.90 -14.59
CA ALA A 55 12.37 -14.81 -15.69
C ALA A 55 11.17 -14.93 -16.66
N ALA A 56 9.94 -14.99 -16.13
CA ALA A 56 8.72 -14.99 -16.92
C ALA A 56 8.56 -13.70 -17.74
N VAL A 57 8.78 -12.53 -17.13
CA VAL A 57 8.73 -11.23 -17.84
C VAL A 57 9.78 -11.16 -18.95
N LYS A 58 11.02 -11.57 -18.68
CA LYS A 58 12.10 -11.62 -19.68
C LYS A 58 11.75 -12.53 -20.86
N THR A 59 11.21 -13.71 -20.57
CA THR A 59 10.79 -14.67 -21.58
C THR A 59 9.71 -14.08 -22.48
N TYR A 60 8.70 -13.43 -21.88
CA TYR A 60 7.67 -12.73 -22.63
C TYR A 60 8.24 -11.62 -23.51
N ILE A 61 9.07 -10.72 -22.96
CA ILE A 61 9.70 -9.62 -23.72
C ILE A 61 10.48 -10.16 -24.92
N LYS A 62 11.30 -11.22 -24.71
CA LYS A 62 12.08 -11.87 -25.77
C LYS A 62 11.18 -12.43 -26.87
N SER A 63 10.09 -13.11 -26.51
CA SER A 63 9.13 -13.68 -27.47
C SER A 63 8.44 -12.65 -28.36
N LYS A 64 8.44 -11.38 -27.95
CA LYS A 64 7.77 -10.28 -28.66
C LYS A 64 8.72 -9.47 -29.53
N GLY A 65 9.92 -9.99 -29.83
CA GLY A 65 10.80 -9.43 -30.85
C GLY A 65 11.26 -8.00 -30.58
N GLY A 66 11.36 -7.60 -29.30
CA GLY A 66 11.84 -6.28 -28.93
C GLY A 66 10.80 -5.15 -29.00
N ILE A 67 9.50 -5.46 -28.97
CA ILE A 67 8.43 -4.45 -28.87
C ILE A 67 8.44 -3.74 -27.50
N TYR A 68 8.82 -4.44 -26.44
CA TYR A 68 8.81 -3.93 -25.05
C TYR A 68 10.22 -3.55 -24.57
N SER A 69 10.31 -2.70 -23.55
CA SER A 69 11.58 -2.42 -22.88
C SER A 69 12.14 -3.71 -22.29
N ASN A 70 13.43 -3.95 -22.55
CA ASN A 70 14.23 -5.02 -21.95
C ASN A 70 15.14 -4.50 -20.83
N GLN A 71 14.95 -3.25 -20.40
CA GLN A 71 15.79 -2.57 -19.41
C GLN A 71 15.16 -2.66 -18.03
N LYS A 72 13.86 -2.38 -17.93
CA LYS A 72 13.13 -2.35 -16.66
C LYS A 72 11.73 -2.94 -16.80
N ALA A 73 11.21 -3.48 -15.70
CA ALA A 73 9.82 -3.91 -15.56
C ALA A 73 9.27 -3.53 -14.17
N ILE A 74 7.96 -3.46 -14.05
CA ILE A 74 7.27 -3.29 -12.76
C ILE A 74 6.62 -4.63 -12.39
N LEU A 75 6.87 -5.10 -11.18
CA LEU A 75 6.29 -6.33 -10.65
C LEU A 75 5.47 -5.99 -9.41
N VAL A 76 4.23 -6.49 -9.34
CA VAL A 76 3.33 -6.27 -8.20
C VAL A 76 2.91 -7.62 -7.63
N ASP A 77 3.31 -7.90 -6.39
CA ASP A 77 3.03 -9.14 -5.69
C ASP A 77 1.79 -8.98 -4.78
N MET A 78 0.64 -9.40 -5.27
CA MET A 78 -0.62 -9.26 -4.55
C MET A 78 -0.74 -10.23 -3.38
N LYS A 79 0.17 -11.19 -3.23
CA LYS A 79 0.21 -12.06 -2.05
C LYS A 79 0.70 -11.24 -0.85
N ILE A 80 1.64 -10.32 -1.07
CA ILE A 80 2.08 -9.35 -0.07
C ILE A 80 0.87 -8.47 0.33
N PRO A 81 0.52 -8.44 1.64
CA PRO A 81 -0.54 -7.57 2.14
C PRO A 81 -0.35 -6.12 1.70
N SER A 82 -1.45 -5.39 1.47
CA SER A 82 -1.42 -4.03 0.89
C SER A 82 -0.69 -3.00 1.76
N LYS A 83 -0.50 -3.31 3.04
CA LYS A 83 0.21 -2.51 4.02
C LYS A 83 1.75 -2.58 3.94
N TYR A 84 2.30 -3.51 3.15
CA TYR A 84 3.73 -3.67 2.95
C TYR A 84 4.12 -3.37 1.50
N PHE A 85 5.40 -3.08 1.27
CA PHE A 85 5.92 -2.83 -0.07
C PHE A 85 5.69 -4.04 -0.96
N ARG A 86 4.93 -3.84 -2.04
CA ARG A 86 4.55 -4.94 -2.95
C ARG A 86 4.64 -4.61 -4.42
N LEU A 87 4.96 -3.37 -4.76
CA LEU A 87 5.35 -2.98 -6.10
C LEU A 87 6.86 -2.80 -6.14
N PHE A 88 7.49 -3.40 -7.13
CA PHE A 88 8.94 -3.38 -7.34
C PHE A 88 9.26 -2.98 -8.77
N VAL A 89 10.13 -1.98 -8.94
CA VAL A 89 10.79 -1.70 -10.22
C VAL A 89 12.05 -2.54 -10.29
N ILE A 90 12.14 -3.37 -11.32
CA ILE A 90 13.24 -4.31 -11.52
C ILE A 90 14.12 -3.82 -12.66
N ASP A 91 15.43 -3.74 -12.42
CA ASP A 91 16.41 -3.68 -13.49
C ASP A 91 16.58 -5.08 -14.10
N LEU A 92 16.18 -5.24 -15.36
CA LEU A 92 16.16 -6.53 -16.04
C LEU A 92 17.56 -6.99 -16.49
N LYS A 93 18.60 -6.17 -16.40
CA LYS A 93 19.97 -6.62 -16.69
C LYS A 93 20.58 -7.30 -15.47
N THR A 94 20.36 -6.72 -14.31
CA THR A 94 20.96 -7.12 -13.03
C THR A 94 20.02 -7.97 -12.17
N ASN A 95 18.73 -8.06 -12.52
CA ASN A 95 17.66 -8.67 -11.71
C ASN A 95 17.47 -8.04 -10.33
N LYS A 96 17.88 -6.77 -10.14
CA LYS A 96 17.79 -6.09 -8.85
C LYS A 96 16.53 -5.22 -8.77
N ILE A 97 15.95 -5.16 -7.57
CA ILE A 97 14.98 -4.13 -7.21
C ILE A 97 15.73 -2.80 -7.16
N ILE A 98 15.28 -1.80 -7.90
CA ILE A 98 15.87 -0.44 -7.92
C ILE A 98 14.94 0.61 -7.33
N SER A 99 13.68 0.25 -7.10
CA SER A 99 12.67 1.09 -6.45
C SER A 99 11.53 0.19 -5.97
N LYS A 100 10.90 0.54 -4.85
CA LYS A 100 9.76 -0.19 -4.28
C LYS A 100 8.74 0.79 -3.70
N GLY A 101 7.47 0.37 -3.64
CA GLY A 101 6.39 1.17 -3.10
C GLY A 101 5.17 0.35 -2.70
N LEU A 102 4.28 0.99 -1.94
CA LEU A 102 2.94 0.46 -1.70
C LEU A 102 2.10 0.54 -2.96
N CYS A 103 1.15 -0.37 -3.10
CA CYS A 103 0.23 -0.39 -4.23
C CYS A 103 -1.12 -0.88 -3.74
N ALA A 104 -2.22 -0.15 -3.95
CA ALA A 104 -3.56 -0.65 -3.62
C ALA A 104 -4.08 -1.63 -4.68
N HIS A 105 -5.08 -2.43 -4.30
CA HIS A 105 -5.82 -3.30 -5.21
C HIS A 105 -7.29 -2.92 -5.28
N GLY A 106 -8.04 -3.54 -6.18
CA GLY A 106 -9.47 -3.34 -6.27
C GLY A 106 -10.25 -3.87 -5.07
N SER A 107 -11.25 -3.13 -4.59
CA SER A 107 -12.05 -3.49 -3.41
C SER A 107 -12.79 -4.83 -3.56
N GLY A 108 -13.15 -5.22 -4.78
CA GLY A 108 -13.77 -6.52 -5.03
C GLY A 108 -12.83 -7.70 -4.81
N SER A 109 -11.51 -7.46 -4.74
CA SER A 109 -10.51 -8.51 -4.52
C SER A 109 -10.47 -9.00 -3.07
N GLU A 110 -11.03 -8.24 -2.13
CA GLU A 110 -11.04 -8.61 -0.71
C GLU A 110 -11.94 -9.82 -0.46
N ILE A 111 -11.44 -10.79 0.30
CA ILE A 111 -12.21 -11.92 0.81
C ILE A 111 -12.46 -11.68 2.30
N ALA A 112 -13.72 -11.44 2.66
CA ALA A 112 -14.12 -11.08 4.01
C ALA A 112 -13.59 -12.07 5.07
N GLY A 113 -12.92 -11.55 6.10
CA GLY A 113 -12.37 -12.34 7.20
C GLY A 113 -11.05 -13.04 6.90
N THR A 114 -10.37 -12.72 5.79
CA THR A 114 -9.08 -13.33 5.43
C THR A 114 -8.09 -12.30 4.87
N ASP A 115 -6.80 -12.63 4.88
CA ASP A 115 -5.77 -11.87 4.17
C ASP A 115 -5.57 -12.34 2.70
N SER A 116 -6.47 -13.19 2.20
CA SER A 116 -6.41 -13.71 0.83
C SER A 116 -7.19 -12.83 -0.14
N LEU A 117 -6.75 -12.82 -1.39
CA LEU A 117 -7.36 -12.03 -2.45
C LEU A 117 -7.92 -12.92 -3.55
N GLN A 118 -9.02 -12.46 -4.14
CA GLN A 118 -9.59 -12.99 -5.37
C GLN A 118 -9.39 -12.01 -6.52
N PHE A 119 -9.41 -12.54 -7.75
CA PHE A 119 -9.10 -11.74 -8.94
C PHE A 119 -10.11 -12.03 -10.03
N SER A 120 -10.42 -11.01 -10.83
CA SER A 120 -11.34 -11.15 -11.94
C SER A 120 -11.01 -10.19 -13.06
N ASN A 121 -11.30 -10.62 -14.28
CA ASN A 121 -11.25 -9.81 -15.49
C ASN A 121 -12.63 -9.28 -15.89
N ILE A 122 -13.67 -9.55 -15.10
CA ILE A 122 -15.06 -9.23 -15.45
C ILE A 122 -15.32 -7.73 -15.18
N PRO A 123 -15.94 -7.00 -16.13
CA PRO A 123 -16.38 -5.62 -15.91
C PRO A 123 -17.27 -5.49 -14.67
N ASN A 124 -17.13 -4.38 -13.94
CA ASN A 124 -17.86 -4.09 -12.70
C ASN A 124 -17.61 -5.05 -11.52
N SER A 125 -16.64 -5.99 -11.63
CA SER A 125 -16.24 -6.82 -10.48
C SER A 125 -15.48 -6.05 -9.40
N TYR A 126 -14.93 -4.88 -9.74
CA TYR A 126 -14.02 -4.09 -8.91
C TYR A 126 -12.80 -4.85 -8.40
N MET A 127 -12.48 -6.00 -8.99
CA MET A 127 -11.32 -6.82 -8.63
C MET A 127 -10.10 -6.42 -9.46
N THR A 128 -8.91 -6.57 -8.89
CA THR A 128 -7.69 -6.56 -9.68
C THR A 128 -7.68 -7.75 -10.66
N SER A 129 -7.09 -7.56 -11.84
CA SER A 129 -6.78 -8.68 -12.77
C SER A 129 -5.31 -9.06 -12.68
N LEU A 130 -5.03 -10.36 -12.66
CA LEU A 130 -3.64 -10.86 -12.70
C LEU A 130 -3.12 -10.91 -14.14
N GLY A 131 -1.81 -10.79 -14.27
CA GLY A 131 -1.10 -11.04 -15.52
C GLY A 131 -0.19 -9.90 -15.97
N LEU A 132 0.25 -10.01 -17.21
CA LEU A 132 1.11 -9.05 -17.89
C LEU A 132 0.31 -7.90 -18.49
N TYR A 133 0.76 -6.69 -18.26
CA TYR A 133 0.22 -5.46 -18.80
C TYR A 133 1.29 -4.71 -19.58
N LYS A 134 0.90 -4.11 -20.70
CA LYS A 134 1.66 -3.05 -21.33
C LYS A 134 1.33 -1.75 -20.61
N ILE A 135 2.35 -1.05 -20.10
CA ILE A 135 2.22 0.34 -19.67
C ILE A 135 2.14 1.20 -20.94
N GLY A 136 0.97 1.75 -21.20
CA GLY A 136 0.68 2.58 -22.37
C GLY A 136 1.03 4.05 -22.15
N HIS A 137 0.55 4.89 -23.06
CA HIS A 137 0.71 6.34 -22.94
C HIS A 137 0.04 6.88 -21.68
N SER A 138 0.66 7.92 -21.12
CA SER A 138 0.04 8.69 -20.07
C SER A 138 -1.06 9.59 -20.62
N TYR A 139 -2.00 9.96 -19.77
CA TYR A 139 -3.03 10.96 -20.04
C TYR A 139 -3.37 11.69 -18.74
N GLN A 140 -3.99 12.87 -18.85
CA GLN A 140 -4.51 13.59 -17.70
C GLN A 140 -5.94 13.11 -17.41
N GLY A 141 -6.16 12.46 -16.27
CA GLY A 141 -7.48 12.03 -15.79
C GLY A 141 -7.88 12.71 -14.48
N SER A 142 -8.95 12.22 -13.86
CA SER A 142 -9.47 12.77 -12.59
C SER A 142 -8.48 12.64 -11.41
N PHE A 143 -7.53 11.71 -11.49
CA PHE A 143 -6.47 11.50 -10.49
C PHE A 143 -5.12 12.10 -10.92
N GLY A 144 -5.16 13.03 -11.87
CA GLY A 144 -3.97 13.58 -12.50
C GLY A 144 -3.40 12.68 -13.60
N LYS A 145 -2.11 12.85 -13.89
CA LYS A 145 -1.39 12.01 -14.86
C LYS A 145 -1.49 10.54 -14.48
N SER A 146 -1.93 9.71 -15.43
CA SER A 146 -2.17 8.28 -15.25
C SER A 146 -1.70 7.51 -16.48
N TYR A 147 -1.23 6.28 -16.33
CA TYR A 147 -0.82 5.41 -17.44
C TYR A 147 -1.88 4.37 -17.74
N LYS A 148 -2.32 4.30 -19.01
CA LYS A 148 -3.27 3.25 -19.44
C LYS A 148 -2.61 1.89 -19.35
N LEU A 149 -3.31 0.90 -18.78
CA LEU A 149 -2.83 -0.48 -18.74
C LEU A 149 -3.60 -1.31 -19.76
N ALA A 150 -2.89 -1.88 -20.73
CA ALA A 150 -3.47 -2.84 -21.67
C ALA A 150 -3.06 -4.26 -21.26
N GLY A 151 -4.04 -5.11 -20.97
CA GLY A 151 -3.80 -6.51 -20.64
C GLY A 151 -3.26 -7.29 -21.83
N LEU A 152 -2.32 -8.19 -21.56
CA LEU A 152 -1.59 -8.98 -22.56
C LEU A 152 -1.91 -10.48 -22.45
N GLU A 153 -2.78 -10.86 -21.51
CA GLU A 153 -3.16 -12.24 -21.21
C GLU A 153 -4.68 -12.35 -21.04
N LYS A 154 -5.25 -13.55 -21.23
CA LYS A 154 -6.70 -13.78 -21.07
C LYS A 154 -7.24 -13.39 -19.68
N SER A 155 -6.37 -13.44 -18.67
CA SER A 155 -6.70 -13.06 -17.30
C SER A 155 -6.85 -11.55 -17.10
N ASN A 156 -6.43 -10.71 -18.05
CA ASN A 156 -6.50 -9.26 -17.96
C ASN A 156 -6.84 -8.54 -19.28
N ASP A 157 -7.21 -9.25 -20.34
CA ASP A 157 -7.50 -8.68 -21.67
C ASP A 157 -8.67 -7.66 -21.69
N LYS A 158 -9.48 -7.58 -20.64
CA LYS A 158 -10.54 -6.57 -20.49
C LYS A 158 -10.09 -5.33 -19.73
N ALA A 159 -8.81 -5.20 -19.39
CA ALA A 159 -8.27 -4.04 -18.66
C ALA A 159 -8.63 -2.70 -19.32
N ALA A 160 -8.53 -2.61 -20.66
CA ALA A 160 -8.83 -1.38 -21.39
C ALA A 160 -10.31 -0.99 -21.30
N VAL A 161 -11.24 -1.94 -21.53
CA VAL A 161 -12.69 -1.68 -21.44
C VAL A 161 -13.16 -1.42 -20.01
N ARG A 162 -12.36 -1.84 -19.03
CA ARG A 162 -12.56 -1.58 -17.60
C ARG A 162 -11.88 -0.31 -17.11
N ALA A 163 -11.26 0.47 -18.01
CA ALA A 163 -10.51 1.67 -17.69
C ALA A 163 -9.44 1.47 -16.59
N ILE A 164 -8.78 0.31 -16.59
CA ILE A 164 -7.72 0.00 -15.63
C ILE A 164 -6.46 0.79 -15.98
N VAL A 165 -5.95 1.53 -15.01
CA VAL A 165 -4.78 2.40 -15.15
C VAL A 165 -3.84 2.26 -13.96
N LEU A 166 -2.59 2.69 -14.15
CA LEU A 166 -1.64 2.96 -13.08
C LEU A 166 -1.73 4.45 -12.75
N HIS A 167 -2.12 4.78 -11.52
CA HIS A 167 -2.31 6.16 -11.09
C HIS A 167 -1.95 6.37 -9.62
N ARG A 168 -1.81 7.63 -9.21
CA ARG A 168 -1.71 8.01 -7.80
C ARG A 168 -3.08 8.21 -7.16
N TYR A 169 -3.13 8.13 -5.84
CA TYR A 169 -4.23 8.68 -5.06
C TYR A 169 -3.79 8.94 -3.62
N SER A 170 -4.27 10.04 -3.03
CA SER A 170 -3.81 10.55 -1.73
C SER A 170 -4.07 9.62 -0.53
N CYS A 171 -4.96 8.63 -0.67
CA CYS A 171 -5.19 7.66 0.40
C CYS A 171 -4.10 6.57 0.50
N VAL A 172 -3.22 6.44 -0.49
CA VAL A 172 -2.11 5.50 -0.44
C VAL A 172 -0.93 6.19 0.26
N PRO A 173 -0.46 5.68 1.42
CA PRO A 173 0.68 6.24 2.12
C PRO A 173 2.00 5.88 1.42
N ASP A 174 3.05 6.65 1.74
CA ASP A 174 4.40 6.42 1.20
C ASP A 174 5.12 5.26 1.87
N GLU A 175 4.88 5.08 3.17
CA GLU A 175 5.56 4.10 4.02
C GLU A 175 4.62 2.96 4.39
N GLU A 176 5.20 1.82 4.76
CA GLU A 176 4.46 0.66 5.23
C GLU A 176 3.59 0.99 6.47
N GLN A 177 2.48 0.26 6.61
CA GLN A 177 1.42 0.56 7.57
C GLN A 177 1.16 -0.62 8.51
N HIS A 178 0.59 -0.33 9.68
CA HIS A 178 0.12 -1.37 10.61
C HIS A 178 -1.12 -2.11 10.10
N TYR A 179 -1.97 -1.42 9.33
CA TYR A 179 -3.25 -1.90 8.80
C TYR A 179 -3.29 -1.84 7.27
N PRO A 180 -4.13 -2.66 6.60
CA PRO A 180 -4.35 -2.57 5.16
C PRO A 180 -4.64 -1.14 4.71
N ILE A 181 -4.05 -0.74 3.58
CA ILE A 181 -4.29 0.57 2.97
C ILE A 181 -5.64 0.61 2.25
N CYS A 182 -6.05 1.80 1.81
CA CYS A 182 -7.26 1.99 1.01
C CYS A 182 -7.28 1.14 -0.27
N ASN A 183 -8.49 0.94 -0.83
CA ASN A 183 -8.72 0.16 -2.04
C ASN A 183 -9.13 1.02 -3.24
N SER A 184 -8.84 0.53 -4.44
CA SER A 184 -9.30 1.08 -5.72
C SER A 184 -10.53 0.31 -6.24
N LEU A 185 -10.93 0.54 -7.50
CA LEU A 185 -11.95 -0.28 -8.21
C LEU A 185 -11.33 -1.24 -9.23
N GLY A 186 -10.06 -1.62 -9.03
CA GLY A 186 -9.30 -2.56 -9.86
C GLY A 186 -8.01 -1.97 -10.46
N CYS A 187 -7.81 -0.66 -10.33
CA CYS A 187 -6.58 0.02 -10.75
C CYS A 187 -5.41 -0.25 -9.80
N ALA A 188 -4.19 -0.20 -10.33
CA ALA A 188 -2.98 -0.15 -9.53
C ALA A 188 -2.80 1.30 -9.05
N MET A 189 -2.90 1.51 -7.74
CA MET A 189 -2.94 2.85 -7.15
C MET A 189 -1.76 3.04 -6.20
N LEU A 190 -0.98 4.10 -6.41
CA LEU A 190 0.24 4.40 -5.67
C LEU A 190 0.08 5.68 -4.84
N SER A 191 1.00 5.92 -3.91
CA SER A 191 1.08 7.21 -3.24
C SER A 191 1.49 8.30 -4.23
N GLU A 192 1.16 9.56 -3.92
CA GLU A 192 1.47 10.67 -4.82
C GLU A 192 2.97 10.87 -4.98
N LYS A 193 3.72 10.87 -3.88
CA LYS A 193 5.18 11.05 -3.89
C LYS A 193 5.88 9.91 -4.63
N TYR A 194 5.54 8.65 -4.35
CA TYR A 194 6.14 7.52 -5.05
C TYR A 194 5.80 7.53 -6.56
N PHE A 195 4.58 7.94 -6.92
CA PHE A 195 4.20 8.07 -8.33
C PHE A 195 5.04 9.13 -9.06
N GLU A 196 5.35 10.27 -8.42
CA GLU A 196 6.25 11.31 -8.96
C GLU A 196 7.68 10.78 -9.18
N GLU A 197 8.17 9.87 -8.33
CA GLU A 197 9.47 9.20 -8.51
C GLU A 197 9.43 8.15 -9.64
N LEU A 198 8.30 7.47 -9.81
CA LEU A 198 8.12 6.41 -10.80
C LEU A 198 7.93 6.95 -12.22
N MET A 199 7.23 8.08 -12.39
CA MET A 199 6.94 8.66 -13.70
C MET A 199 8.19 8.84 -14.58
N PRO A 200 9.29 9.45 -14.10
CA PRO A 200 10.51 9.58 -14.89
C PRO A 200 11.21 8.26 -15.21
N ILE A 201 10.94 7.18 -14.47
CA ILE A 201 11.44 5.85 -14.83
C ILE A 201 10.67 5.32 -16.05
N ILE A 202 9.34 5.46 -16.05
CA ILE A 202 8.49 5.02 -17.15
C ILE A 202 8.73 5.86 -18.41
N ASP A 203 8.72 7.19 -18.27
CA ASP A 203 8.73 8.11 -19.41
C ASP A 203 10.07 8.13 -20.17
N ARG A 204 11.18 7.75 -19.51
CA ARG A 204 12.51 7.69 -20.15
C ARG A 204 12.74 6.40 -20.93
N GLU A 205 11.89 5.38 -20.77
CA GLU A 205 12.04 4.13 -21.51
C GLU A 205 11.56 4.34 -22.96
N PRO A 206 12.42 4.08 -23.97
CA PRO A 206 12.07 4.32 -25.38
C PRO A 206 11.02 3.33 -25.91
N LYS A 207 10.75 2.26 -25.16
CA LYS A 207 9.78 1.23 -25.48
C LYS A 207 8.86 1.01 -24.28
N PRO A 208 7.60 0.61 -24.50
CA PRO A 208 6.67 0.35 -23.42
C PRO A 208 7.23 -0.65 -22.40
N MET A 209 7.17 -0.28 -21.12
CA MET A 209 7.50 -1.17 -20.03
C MET A 209 6.39 -2.22 -19.83
N ILE A 210 6.80 -3.38 -19.31
CA ILE A 210 5.87 -4.40 -18.83
C ILE A 210 5.62 -4.19 -17.34
N LEU A 211 4.34 -4.23 -16.95
CA LEU A 211 3.91 -4.37 -15.57
C LEU A 211 3.33 -5.78 -15.39
N LYS A 212 3.79 -6.54 -14.41
CA LYS A 212 3.23 -7.85 -14.07
C LYS A 212 2.55 -7.79 -12.70
N ILE A 213 1.27 -8.11 -12.64
CA ILE A 213 0.56 -8.35 -11.37
C ILE A 213 0.42 -9.85 -11.17
N TYR A 214 0.88 -10.36 -10.03
CA TYR A 214 0.83 -11.80 -9.70
C TYR A 214 0.42 -12.02 -8.24
N TYR A 215 0.07 -13.26 -7.90
CA TYR A 215 -0.36 -13.69 -6.56
C TYR A 215 0.25 -15.06 -6.28
#